data_AF-B4VWM1-F1
#
_entry.id   AF-B4VWM1-F1
#
_cell.length_a   1.000
_cell.length_b   1.000
_cell.length_c   1.000
_cell.angle_alpha   90.00
_cell.angle_beta   90.00
_cell.angle_gamma   90.00
#
_symmetry.space_group_name_H-M   'P 1'
#
loop_
_entity.id
_entity.type
_entity.pdbx_description
1 polymer ?
#
loop_
_entity_poly.entity_id
_entity_poly.type
_entity_poly.pdbx_seq_one_letter_code
_entity_poly.pdbx_strand_id
1 'polypeptide(L)'
;MSSFKSDNQLRNLNPSTSEPVSSEEVQQFDLENQLAELAVPLAQAWKDNHPEAQPASEADLDVCTLAVAIEMAIAGEAVGGPIGALIASGGGVKAASVACRRVL
;
A
#
# COMPACT_ATOMS: atom_id res chain seq x y z
N MET A 1 22.65 54.04 -14.83
CA MET A 1 22.56 53.07 -13.72
C MET A 1 21.08 52.75 -13.53
N SER A 2 20.69 51.55 -13.96
CA SER A 2 19.30 51.10 -14.01
C SER A 2 19.04 50.17 -12.83
N SER A 3 18.17 50.57 -11.91
CA SER A 3 17.63 49.66 -10.89
C SER A 3 16.31 49.09 -11.43
N PHE A 4 16.36 47.83 -11.88
CA PHE A 4 15.17 47.07 -12.25
C PHE A 4 14.34 46.79 -10.99
N LYS A 5 13.16 47.38 -10.97
CA LYS A 5 12.09 47.07 -10.02
C LYS A 5 11.42 45.81 -10.57
N SER A 6 11.80 44.63 -10.07
CA SER A 6 11.15 43.39 -10.47
C SER A 6 9.72 43.37 -9.95
N ASP A 7 8.81 43.39 -10.90
CA ASP A 7 7.38 43.29 -10.73
C ASP A 7 7.00 42.03 -9.94
N ASN A 8 6.13 42.27 -8.96
CA ASN A 8 5.50 41.29 -8.10
C ASN A 8 4.44 40.50 -8.88
N GLN A 9 4.89 39.60 -9.77
CA GLN A 9 4.03 38.68 -10.53
C GLN A 9 4.12 37.26 -9.97
N LEU A 10 3.54 37.04 -8.80
CA LEU A 10 3.07 35.73 -8.34
C LEU A 10 1.70 35.92 -7.65
N ARG A 11 0.76 36.54 -8.37
CA ARG A 11 -0.67 36.46 -8.05
C ARG A 11 -1.29 35.58 -9.12
N ASN A 12 -1.99 34.52 -8.69
CA ASN A 12 -2.71 33.50 -9.48
C ASN A 12 -2.00 32.16 -9.70
N LEU A 13 -1.35 31.63 -8.67
CA LEU A 13 -1.52 30.19 -8.43
C LEU A 13 -2.78 30.08 -7.57
N ASN A 14 -3.90 29.67 -8.18
CA ASN A 14 -4.99 29.11 -7.38
C ASN A 14 -4.36 28.00 -6.57
N PRO A 15 -4.33 28.06 -5.22
CA PRO A 15 -4.01 26.88 -4.45
C PRO A 15 -5.14 25.91 -4.79
N SER A 16 -4.85 24.94 -5.66
CA SER A 16 -5.67 23.73 -5.77
C SER A 16 -5.92 23.30 -4.34
N THR A 17 -7.20 23.29 -3.97
CA THR A 17 -7.72 22.95 -2.65
C THR A 17 -6.95 21.78 -2.08
N SER A 18 -5.97 22.06 -1.22
CA SER A 18 -5.35 21.06 -0.38
C SER A 18 -6.37 20.76 0.71
N GLU A 19 -7.29 19.85 0.41
CA GLU A 19 -8.17 19.32 1.45
C GLU A 19 -7.27 18.73 2.55
N PRO A 20 -7.48 19.11 3.82
CA PRO A 20 -6.71 18.54 4.91
C PRO A 20 -7.05 17.06 5.00
N VAL A 21 -6.03 16.21 4.83
CA VAL A 21 -6.14 14.76 5.05
C VAL A 21 -6.63 14.54 6.47
N SER A 22 -7.68 13.73 6.63
CA SER A 22 -8.27 13.47 7.94
C SER A 22 -7.34 12.60 8.79
N SER A 23 -7.49 12.67 10.11
CA SER A 23 -6.69 11.80 11.00
C SER A 23 -7.01 10.32 10.78
N GLU A 24 -8.23 9.97 10.34
CA GLU A 24 -8.60 8.60 10.01
C GLU A 24 -7.89 8.10 8.74
N GLU A 25 -7.76 8.95 7.72
CA GLU A 25 -7.06 8.61 6.47
C GLU A 25 -5.56 8.34 6.72
N VAL A 26 -4.92 9.12 7.59
CA VAL A 26 -3.53 8.88 8.00
C VAL A 26 -3.39 7.55 8.74
N GLN A 27 -4.28 7.26 9.69
CA GLN A 27 -4.25 5.99 10.43
C GLN A 27 -4.49 4.78 9.53
N GLN A 28 -5.38 4.89 8.55
CA GLN A 28 -5.60 3.83 7.57
C GLN A 28 -4.35 3.59 6.71
N PHE A 29 -3.69 4.66 6.25
CA PHE A 29 -2.44 4.56 5.50
C PHE A 29 -1.33 3.89 6.32
N ASP A 30 -1.20 4.26 7.59
CA ASP A 30 -0.23 3.65 8.51
C ASP A 30 -0.51 2.16 8.73
N LEU A 31 -1.77 1.79 8.89
CA LEU A 31 -2.18 0.38 9.02
C LEU A 31 -1.87 -0.40 7.75
N GLU A 32 -2.20 0.11 6.57
CA GLU A 32 -1.90 -0.53 5.29
C GLU A 32 -0.40 -0.75 5.09
N ASN A 33 0.43 0.24 5.47
CA ASN A 33 1.89 0.10 5.40
C ASN A 33 2.42 -0.95 6.37
N GLN A 34 1.93 -0.96 7.61
CA GLN A 34 2.32 -1.99 8.59
C GLN A 34 1.93 -3.39 8.14
N LEU A 35 0.72 -3.53 7.59
CA LEU A 35 0.25 -4.79 7.02
C LEU A 35 1.10 -5.21 5.81
N ALA A 36 1.55 -4.27 4.98
CA ALA A 36 2.40 -4.58 3.85
C ALA A 36 3.77 -5.11 4.32
N GLU A 37 4.37 -4.53 5.35
CA GLU A 37 5.62 -5.06 5.94
C GLU A 37 5.42 -6.47 6.50
N LEU A 38 4.30 -6.74 7.19
CA LEU A 38 3.97 -8.07 7.70
C LEU A 38 3.69 -9.09 6.59
N ALA A 39 3.27 -8.63 5.41
CA ALA A 39 3.00 -9.47 4.25
C ALA A 39 4.26 -9.83 3.44
N VAL A 40 5.38 -9.09 3.61
CA VAL A 40 6.63 -9.36 2.87
C VAL A 40 7.15 -10.78 3.07
N PRO A 41 7.24 -11.35 4.30
CA PRO A 41 7.69 -12.73 4.48
C PRO A 41 6.79 -13.76 3.80
N LEU A 42 5.47 -13.52 3.76
CA LEU A 42 4.52 -14.40 3.06
C LEU A 42 4.72 -14.32 1.54
N ALA A 43 4.92 -13.11 1.01
CA ALA A 43 5.20 -12.91 -0.40
C ALA A 43 6.54 -13.54 -0.81
N GLN A 44 7.57 -13.43 0.04
CA GLN A 44 8.86 -14.09 -0.18
C GLN A 44 8.73 -15.61 -0.16
N ALA A 45 8.01 -16.17 0.82
CA ALA A 45 7.74 -17.60 0.87
C ALA A 45 6.96 -18.08 -0.35
N TRP A 46 6.03 -17.28 -0.87
CA TRP A 46 5.34 -17.58 -2.13
C TRP A 46 6.33 -17.59 -3.30
N LYS A 47 7.19 -16.56 -3.42
CA LYS A 47 8.20 -16.46 -4.49
C LYS A 47 9.19 -17.61 -4.46
N ASP A 48 9.63 -18.02 -3.28
CA ASP A 48 10.57 -19.14 -3.09
C ASP A 48 9.95 -20.47 -3.57
N ASN A 49 8.62 -20.61 -3.45
CA ASN A 49 7.87 -21.78 -3.93
C ASN A 49 7.47 -21.68 -5.42
N HIS A 50 7.59 -20.51 -6.03
CA HIS A 50 7.27 -20.22 -7.45
C HIS A 50 8.46 -19.50 -8.11
N PRO A 51 9.62 -20.16 -8.24
CA PRO A 51 10.85 -19.54 -8.74
C PRO A 51 10.70 -18.98 -10.16
N GLU A 52 9.80 -19.54 -10.97
CA GLU A 52 9.48 -19.13 -12.33
C GLU A 52 8.64 -17.86 -12.45
N ALA A 53 7.99 -17.42 -11.36
CA ALA A 53 7.13 -16.25 -11.36
C ALA A 53 7.89 -14.97 -11.79
N GLN A 54 7.33 -14.17 -12.68
CA GLN A 54 8.02 -13.03 -13.28
C GLN A 54 7.61 -11.67 -12.68
N PRO A 55 8.57 -10.75 -12.43
CA PRO A 55 8.30 -9.40 -11.91
C PRO A 55 7.26 -8.58 -12.67
N ALA A 56 7.20 -8.77 -14.00
CA ALA A 56 6.35 -8.00 -14.91
C ALA A 56 5.06 -8.73 -15.32
N SER A 57 4.84 -9.94 -14.81
CA SER A 57 3.65 -10.73 -15.12
C SER A 57 2.50 -10.32 -14.19
N GLU A 58 1.48 -9.69 -14.76
CA GLU A 58 0.25 -9.36 -14.00
C GLU A 58 -0.40 -10.63 -13.43
N ALA A 59 -0.36 -11.75 -14.17
CA ALA A 59 -0.90 -13.02 -13.70
C ALA A 59 -0.15 -13.56 -12.47
N ASP A 60 1.18 -13.50 -12.46
CA ASP A 60 1.97 -13.95 -11.31
C ASP A 60 1.75 -13.05 -10.09
N LEU A 61 1.62 -11.75 -10.35
CA LEU A 61 1.31 -10.78 -9.30
C LEU A 61 -0.07 -11.02 -8.68
N ASP A 62 -1.10 -11.30 -9.49
CA ASP A 62 -2.45 -11.57 -9.02
C ASP A 62 -2.50 -12.87 -8.19
N VAL A 63 -1.82 -13.93 -8.64
CA VAL A 63 -1.75 -15.20 -7.89
C VAL A 63 -1.01 -15.03 -6.57
N CYS A 64 0.13 -14.32 -6.57
CA CYS A 64 0.84 -14.00 -5.33
C CYS A 64 -0.06 -13.20 -4.38
N THR A 65 -0.70 -12.15 -4.88
CA THR A 65 -1.56 -11.26 -4.09
C THR A 65 -2.69 -12.05 -3.44
N LEU A 66 -3.35 -12.93 -4.21
CA LEU A 66 -4.41 -13.78 -3.69
C LEU A 66 -3.91 -14.74 -2.61
N ALA A 67 -2.80 -15.43 -2.85
CA ALA A 67 -2.24 -16.39 -1.90
C ALA A 67 -1.86 -15.70 -0.58
N VAL A 68 -1.15 -14.57 -0.65
CA VAL A 68 -0.73 -13.80 0.53
C VAL A 68 -1.94 -13.22 1.26
N ALA A 69 -2.95 -12.72 0.55
CA ALA A 69 -4.16 -12.19 1.17
C ALA A 69 -4.95 -13.26 1.93
N ILE A 70 -4.99 -14.50 1.43
CA ILE A 70 -5.62 -15.64 2.13
C ILE A 70 -4.90 -15.93 3.45
N GLU A 71 -3.56 -16.02 3.43
CA GLU A 71 -2.77 -16.27 4.65
C GLU A 71 -2.94 -15.15 5.68
N MET A 72 -2.99 -13.90 5.21
CA MET A 72 -3.29 -12.76 6.08
C MET A 72 -4.70 -12.85 6.67
N ALA A 73 -5.71 -13.25 5.89
CA ALA A 73 -7.07 -13.43 6.38
C ALA A 73 -7.15 -14.50 7.47
N ILE A 74 -6.48 -15.66 7.27
CA ILE A 74 -6.38 -16.73 8.27
C ILE A 74 -5.72 -16.21 9.56
N ALA A 75 -4.62 -15.46 9.43
CA ALA A 75 -3.96 -14.85 10.58
C ALA A 75 -4.87 -13.82 11.28
N GLY A 76 -5.64 -13.05 10.52
CA GLY A 76 -6.62 -12.09 11.04
C GLY A 76 -7.73 -12.76 11.85
N GLU A 77 -8.27 -13.88 11.36
CA GLU A 77 -9.24 -14.69 12.10
C GLU A 77 -8.66 -15.21 13.42
N ALA A 78 -7.39 -15.68 13.40
CA ALA A 78 -6.72 -16.21 14.58
C ALA A 78 -6.41 -15.13 15.64
N VAL A 79 -6.03 -13.92 15.23
CA VAL A 79 -5.79 -12.78 16.13
C VAL A 79 -7.10 -12.27 16.75
N GLY A 80 -8.17 -12.24 15.96
CA GLY A 80 -9.47 -11.71 16.39
C GLY A 80 -9.49 -10.19 16.62
N GLY A 81 -10.57 -9.70 17.23
CA GLY A 81 -10.77 -8.27 17.47
C GLY A 81 -11.04 -7.45 16.21
N PRO A 82 -11.13 -6.11 16.33
CA PRO A 82 -11.54 -5.24 15.21
C PRO A 82 -10.57 -5.28 14.02
N ILE A 83 -9.26 -5.29 14.28
CA ILE A 83 -8.24 -5.35 13.23
C ILE A 83 -8.21 -6.75 12.58
N GLY A 84 -8.28 -7.81 13.38
CA GLY A 84 -8.33 -9.18 12.87
C GLY A 84 -9.54 -9.42 11.97
N ALA A 85 -10.71 -8.92 12.36
CA ALA A 85 -11.92 -8.98 11.55
C ALA A 85 -11.80 -8.19 10.23
N LEU A 86 -11.18 -7.01 10.27
CA LEU A 86 -10.92 -6.21 9.06
C LEU A 86 -10.01 -6.97 8.09
N ILE A 87 -8.93 -7.57 8.57
CA ILE A 87 -8.00 -8.36 7.73
C ILE A 87 -8.72 -9.60 7.18
N ALA A 88 -9.45 -10.34 8.01
CA ALA A 88 -10.21 -11.53 7.63
C ALA A 88 -11.25 -11.22 6.53
N SER A 89 -11.85 -10.03 6.56
CA SER A 89 -12.81 -9.58 5.54
C SER A 89 -12.17 -9.10 4.23
N GLY A 90 -10.84 -9.22 4.09
CA GLY A 90 -10.11 -8.83 2.88
C GLY A 90 -9.39 -7.48 2.97
N GLY A 91 -9.35 -6.85 4.15
CA GLY A 91 -8.60 -5.60 4.37
C GLY A 91 -7.08 -5.73 4.12
N GLY A 92 -6.55 -6.95 4.08
CA GLY A 92 -5.15 -7.24 3.75
C GLY A 92 -4.80 -7.25 2.26
N VAL A 93 -5.77 -7.21 1.34
CA VAL A 93 -5.51 -7.41 -0.10
C VAL A 93 -4.55 -6.36 -0.68
N LYS A 94 -4.72 -5.09 -0.30
CA LYS A 94 -3.85 -4.01 -0.78
C LYS A 94 -2.43 -4.16 -0.25
N ALA A 95 -2.29 -4.52 1.03
CA ALA A 95 -1.01 -4.81 1.65
C ALA A 95 -0.30 -6.01 0.99
N ALA A 96 -1.05 -7.09 0.72
CA ALA A 96 -0.56 -8.26 -0.02
C ALA A 96 -0.07 -7.88 -1.42
N SER A 97 -0.81 -7.05 -2.16
CA SER A 97 -0.40 -6.60 -3.49
C SER A 97 0.89 -5.78 -3.43
N VAL A 98 1.02 -4.87 -2.46
CA VAL A 98 2.25 -4.11 -2.25
C VAL A 98 3.42 -5.03 -1.93
N ALA A 99 3.24 -6.01 -1.04
CA ALA A 99 4.29 -6.96 -0.69
C ALA A 99 4.72 -7.82 -1.89
N CYS A 100 3.77 -8.37 -2.66
CA CYS A 100 4.06 -9.16 -3.86
C CYS A 100 4.81 -8.36 -4.93
N ARG A 101 4.45 -7.09 -5.15
CA ARG A 101 5.19 -6.20 -6.08
C ARG A 101 6.63 -5.91 -5.64
N ARG A 102 6.98 -6.08 -4.36
CA ARG A 102 8.33 -5.83 -3.85
C ARG A 102 9.25 -7.04 -4.02
N VAL A 103 8.69 -8.24 -4.06
CA VAL A 103 9.47 -9.51 -4.10
C VAL A 103 9.53 -10.14 -5.48
N LEU A 104 8.52 -9.89 -6.32
CA LEU A 104 8.52 -10.29 -7.73
C LEU A 104 9.37 -9.32 -8.53
#